data_AF-A0A967KNH8-F1
#
_entry.id   AF-A0A967KNH8-F1
#
_cell.length_a   1.000
_cell.length_b   1.000
_cell.length_c   1.000
_cell.angle_alpha   90.00
_cell.angle_beta   90.00
_cell.angle_gamma   90.00
#
_symmetry.space_group_name_H-M   'P 1'
#
loop_
_entity.id
_entity.type
_entity.pdbx_description
1 polymer ?
#
loop_
_entity_poly.entity_id
_entity_poly.type
_entity_poly.pdbx_seq_one_letter_code
_entity_poly.pdbx_strand_id
1 'polypeptide(L)' 'TAPFRGIIVGNADSDLKGLNGPHIYKATLPHAGGLLEGLRHWGVLDEEYKN' A
#
# COMPACT_ATOMS: atom_id res chain seq x y z
N THR A 1 1.96 17.59 -8.34
CA THR A 1 2.15 16.48 -7.40
C THR A 1 0.78 15.97 -6.96
N ALA A 2 0.53 14.66 -7.03
CA ALA A 2 -0.74 14.11 -6.53
C ALA A 2 -0.79 14.28 -5.00
N PRO A 3 -1.92 14.72 -4.41
CA PRO A 3 -1.96 15.12 -3.00
C PRO A 3 -1.96 13.95 -2.01
N PHE A 4 -1.92 12.70 -2.48
CA PHE A 4 -1.99 11.52 -1.62
C PHE A 4 -1.20 10.34 -2.20
N ARG A 5 -0.98 9.33 -1.35
CA ARG A 5 -0.38 8.04 -1.66
C ARG A 5 -1.33 6.95 -1.15
N GLY A 6 -2.01 6.27 -2.05
CA GLY A 6 -2.99 5.23 -1.76
C GLY A 6 -2.35 3.86 -1.64
N ILE A 7 -2.92 3.01 -0.78
CA ILE A 7 -2.55 1.60 -0.62
C ILE A 7 -3.83 0.78 -0.72
N ILE A 8 -3.83 -0.24 -1.57
CA ILE A 8 -4.90 -1.22 -1.70
C ILE A 8 -4.35 -2.55 -1.21
N VAL A 9 -4.91 -3.07 -0.11
CA VAL A 9 -4.46 -4.32 0.50
C VAL A 9 -4.92 -5.54 -0.31
N GLY A 10 -4.19 -6.65 -0.24
CA GLY A 10 -4.40 -7.82 -1.09
C GLY A 10 -5.79 -8.46 -0.97
N ASN A 11 -6.44 -8.32 0.19
CA ASN A 11 -7.81 -8.79 0.45
C ASN A 11 -8.90 -7.74 0.16
N ALA A 12 -8.57 -6.62 -0.49
CA ALA A 12 -9.56 -5.61 -0.84
C ALA A 12 -10.62 -6.19 -1.80
N ASP A 13 -11.83 -5.65 -1.71
CA ASP A 13 -12.94 -5.97 -2.62
C ASP A 13 -12.58 -5.67 -4.08
N SER A 14 -13.26 -6.34 -5.00
CA SER A 14 -13.02 -6.24 -6.45
C SER A 14 -13.06 -4.80 -6.96
N ASP A 15 -13.95 -3.99 -6.41
CA ASP A 15 -14.17 -2.61 -6.84
C ASP A 15 -12.95 -1.74 -6.52
N LEU A 16 -12.31 -1.98 -5.36
CA LEU A 16 -11.06 -1.32 -5.00
C LEU A 16 -9.91 -1.83 -5.86
N LYS A 17 -9.84 -3.14 -6.15
CA LYS A 17 -8.79 -3.70 -7.03
C LYS A 17 -8.80 -3.11 -8.44
N GLY A 18 -9.94 -2.61 -8.90
CA GLY A 18 -10.08 -1.89 -10.18
C GLY A 18 -9.46 -0.49 -10.20
N LEU A 19 -9.22 0.12 -9.03
CA LEU A 19 -8.58 1.43 -8.95
C LEU A 19 -7.12 1.36 -9.40
N ASN A 20 -6.72 2.32 -10.23
CA ASN A 20 -5.37 2.42 -10.77
C ASN A 20 -4.95 3.89 -10.84
N GLY A 21 -3.65 4.14 -10.73
CA GLY A 21 -3.09 5.48 -10.85
C GLY A 21 -1.66 5.53 -10.34
N PRO A 22 -0.88 6.55 -10.73
CA PRO A 22 0.53 6.68 -10.35
C PRO A 22 0.77 6.88 -8.85
N HIS A 23 -0.30 7.15 -8.09
CA HIS A 23 -0.29 7.36 -6.65
C HIS A 23 -0.96 6.21 -5.88
N ILE A 24 -1.29 5.10 -6.56
CA ILE A 24 -1.93 3.92 -5.96
C ILE A 24 -0.96 2.76 -6.02
N TYR A 25 -0.60 2.24 -4.84
CA TYR A 25 0.14 0.99 -4.72
C TYR A 25 -0.83 -0.16 -4.39
N LYS A 26 -0.65 -1.30 -5.06
CA LYS A 26 -1.41 -2.53 -4.82
C LYS A 26 -0.52 -3.51 -4.06
N ALA A 27 -0.79 -3.66 -2.78
CA ALA A 27 -0.07 -4.58 -1.93
C ALA A 27 -0.49 -6.03 -2.21
N THR A 28 0.46 -6.94 -2.05
CA THR A 28 0.22 -8.38 -2.16
C THR A 28 -0.38 -8.95 -0.86
N LEU A 29 0.02 -8.41 0.30
CA LEU A 29 -0.41 -8.88 1.60
C LEU A 29 -1.80 -8.33 2.00
N PRO A 30 -2.60 -9.10 2.77
CA PRO A 30 -3.89 -8.65 3.25
C PRO A 30 -3.76 -7.80 4.53
N HIS A 31 -4.82 -7.05 4.86
CA HIS A 31 -5.01 -6.33 6.12
C HIS A 31 -3.79 -5.45 6.52
N ALA A 32 -3.31 -5.57 7.76
CA ALA A 32 -2.17 -4.81 8.26
C ALA A 32 -0.86 -5.13 7.51
N GLY A 33 -0.70 -6.36 7.01
CA GLY A 33 0.48 -6.73 6.23
C GLY A 33 0.60 -5.89 4.96
N GLY A 34 -0.51 -5.71 4.24
CA GLY A 34 -0.55 -4.87 3.04
C GLY A 34 -0.34 -3.39 3.31
N LEU A 35 -0.80 -2.89 4.47
CA LEU A 35 -0.51 -1.53 4.90
C LEU A 35 0.99 -1.32 5.13
N LEU A 36 1.66 -2.22 5.86
CA LEU A 36 3.10 -2.13 6.11
C LEU A 36 3.90 -2.23 4.80
N GLU A 37 3.52 -3.14 3.92
CA GLU A 37 4.10 -3.26 2.57
C GLU A 37 3.97 -1.95 1.78
N GLY A 38 2.78 -1.36 1.73
CA GLY A 38 2.55 -0.10 1.04
C GLY A 38 3.25 1.10 1.68
N LEU A 39 3.33 1.16 3.01
CA LEU A 39 4.06 2.22 3.72
C LEU A 39 5.57 2.16 3.45
N ARG A 40 6.15 0.94 3.36
CA ARG A 40 7.54 0.76 2.91
C ARG A 40 7.73 1.17 1.46
N HIS A 41 6.82 0.78 0.56
CA HIS A 41 6.86 1.20 -0.85
C HIS A 41 6.90 2.73 -0.99
N TRP A 42 6.14 3.43 -0.16
CA TRP A 42 6.10 4.89 -0.14
C TRP A 42 7.23 5.54 0.68
N GLY A 43 8.13 4.77 1.28
CA GLY A 43 9.21 5.29 2.12
C GLY A 43 8.73 6.03 3.37
N VAL A 44 7.56 5.65 3.89
CA VAL A 44 7.03 6.17 5.17
C VAL A 44 7.57 5.37 6.35
N LEU A 45 7.79 4.07 6.14
CA LEU A 45 8.46 3.19 7.09
C LEU A 45 9.81 2.79 6.52
N ASP A 46 10.86 3.00 7.31
CA ASP A 46 12.19 2.48 7.02
C ASP A 46 12.26 0.98 7.36
N GLU A 47 13.11 0.22 6.66
CA GLU A 47 13.31 -1.21 6.91
C GLU A 47 14.04 -1.51 8.24
N GLU A 48 14.41 -0.48 9.01
CA GLU A 48 15.24 -0.58 10.22
C GLU A 48 14.49 -0.88 11.54
N TYR A 49 13.21 -1.26 11.50
CA TYR A 49 12.59 -1.89 12.69
C TYR A 49 13.00 -3.38 12.78
N LYS A 50 14.31 -3.61 12.97
CA LYS A 50 14.86 -4.89 13.45
C LYS A 50 15.07 -4.77 14.96
N ASN A 51 14.11 -5.27 15.74
CA ASN A 51 14.37 -5.74 17.10
C ASN A 51 14.71 -7.22 17.05
#